data_AF-A0A419GXY7-F1
#
_entry.id   AF-A0A419GXY7-F1
#
_cell.length_a   1.000
_cell.length_b   1.000
_cell.length_c   1.000
_cell.angle_alpha   90.00
_cell.angle_beta   90.00
_cell.angle_gamma   90.00
#
_symmetry.space_group_name_H-M   'P 1'
#
loop_
_entity.id
_entity.type
_entity.pdbx_description
1 polymer ?
#
loop_
_entity_poly.entity_id
_entity_poly.type
_entity_poly.pdbx_seq_one_letter_code
_entity_poly.pdbx_strand_id
1 'polypeptide(L)'
;MAKFSVFLIILFLLVVGILAFFNKATVDLTVWQGITYEVPVIGLILISSAVGIFSMFIIFSIRDARRFFSNWQYNRRQKKDLKIQESYARGVDAFFACRYEEAGDLFNRVIEEDNSHINALLRLGDIAFNDGDVIKARDFYLKAKELRPRSIEVLLSLEKAAEAQQKWQDALKFLDTVLDIDEENSEILHKKRDIYERDRKWEDVLEVQHKILKCDLPPEIKQEEEKQLIGYKYELGCHYLEMNNPEKAVKLLKSVVKADKDFAAAYIALAEAHLKDGNTDEAQDILMKGFDSTSSLVILVRLEDFFITMGEPGTIIELYQKAIQKEPRDIKLQFFLGKLYYRLEMIDYAYEAIISLDMSSYDFPDFHILLGNIYQRRLQHEKAADEFKKALKADKPLLVPFCCTSCGYTSKDWAGRCPSCKSWNTFILNTHEICKARKRQSSS
;
A
#
# COMPACT_ATOMS: atom_id res chain seq x y z
N MET A 1 -57.14 -47.41 7.62
CA MET A 1 -58.15 -46.41 8.03
C MET A 1 -59.48 -46.56 7.31
N ALA A 2 -59.52 -46.72 5.97
CA ALA A 2 -60.79 -46.79 5.22
C ALA A 2 -61.82 -47.84 5.72
N LYS A 3 -61.40 -49.08 6.05
CA LYS A 3 -62.33 -50.12 6.55
C LYS A 3 -63.02 -49.77 7.88
N PHE A 4 -62.32 -49.05 8.76
CA PHE A 4 -62.86 -48.62 10.07
C PHE A 4 -63.83 -47.45 9.91
N SER A 5 -63.54 -46.51 9.00
CA SER A 5 -64.43 -45.40 8.66
C SER A 5 -65.75 -45.89 8.05
N VAL A 6 -65.68 -46.90 7.17
CA VAL A 6 -66.87 -47.53 6.57
C VAL A 6 -67.73 -48.22 7.64
N PHE A 7 -67.12 -48.92 8.59
CA PHE A 7 -67.84 -49.53 9.71
C PHE A 7 -68.56 -48.49 10.58
N LEU A 8 -67.92 -47.37 10.91
CA LEU A 8 -68.52 -46.27 11.67
C LEU A 8 -69.69 -45.61 10.93
N ILE A 9 -69.59 -45.43 9.60
CA ILE A 9 -70.68 -44.90 8.78
C ILE A 9 -71.88 -45.87 8.78
N ILE A 10 -71.64 -47.18 8.63
CA ILE A 10 -72.70 -48.20 8.66
C ILE A 10 -73.39 -48.22 10.03
N LEU A 11 -72.63 -48.18 11.13
CA LEU A 11 -73.18 -48.12 12.48
C LEU A 11 -74.00 -46.84 12.71
N PHE A 12 -73.50 -45.68 12.25
CA PHE A 12 -74.23 -44.41 12.33
C PHE A 12 -75.55 -44.46 11.55
N LEU A 13 -75.54 -44.96 10.31
CA LEU A 13 -76.75 -45.10 9.50
C LEU A 13 -77.76 -46.08 10.13
N LEU A 14 -77.29 -47.15 10.77
CA LEU A 14 -78.14 -48.10 11.48
C LEU A 14 -78.81 -47.46 12.70
N VAL A 15 -78.06 -46.69 13.50
CA VAL A 15 -78.60 -45.93 14.65
C VAL A 15 -79.61 -44.88 14.21
N VAL A 16 -79.32 -44.14 13.13
CA VAL A 16 -80.25 -43.18 12.53
C VAL A 16 -81.53 -43.87 12.03
N GLY A 17 -81.41 -45.04 11.38
CA GLY A 17 -82.55 -45.82 10.91
C GLY A 17 -83.45 -46.31 12.04
N ILE A 18 -82.86 -46.76 13.16
CA ILE A 18 -83.62 -47.14 14.37
C ILE A 18 -84.35 -45.93 14.96
N LEU A 19 -83.66 -44.79 15.11
CA LEU A 19 -84.26 -43.56 15.63
C LEU A 19 -85.40 -43.05 14.72
N ALA A 20 -85.23 -43.14 13.40
CA ALA A 20 -86.25 -42.79 12.41
C ALA A 20 -87.52 -43.64 12.52
N PHE A 21 -87.38 -44.91 12.88
CA PHE A 21 -88.51 -45.82 13.05
C PHE A 21 -89.31 -45.55 14.33
N PHE A 22 -88.63 -45.24 15.43
CA PHE A 22 -89.26 -45.06 16.75
C PHE A 22 -89.71 -43.63 17.06
N ASN A 23 -89.11 -42.61 16.44
CA ASN A 23 -89.40 -41.21 16.75
C ASN A 23 -90.09 -40.50 15.58
N LYS A 24 -91.43 -40.53 15.56
CA LYS A 24 -92.27 -39.89 14.53
C LYS A 24 -92.65 -38.44 14.86
N ALA A 25 -92.08 -37.84 15.90
CA ALA A 25 -92.39 -36.47 16.28
C ALA A 25 -91.94 -35.47 15.21
N THR A 26 -92.81 -34.53 14.88
CA THR A 26 -92.54 -33.40 13.99
C THR A 26 -92.36 -32.13 14.81
N VAL A 27 -91.59 -31.20 14.28
CA VAL A 27 -91.38 -29.87 14.86
C VAL A 27 -91.76 -28.84 13.79
N ASP A 28 -92.56 -27.86 14.19
CA ASP A 28 -92.93 -26.74 13.35
C ASP A 28 -91.73 -25.79 13.22
N LEU A 29 -91.11 -25.79 12.04
CA LEU A 29 -89.98 -24.94 11.75
C LEU A 29 -90.48 -23.68 11.03
N THR A 30 -90.50 -22.54 11.72
CA THR A 30 -90.79 -21.24 11.10
C THR A 30 -89.55 -20.72 10.38
N VAL A 31 -89.60 -20.66 9.05
CA VAL A 31 -88.52 -20.10 8.21
C VAL A 31 -88.85 -18.65 7.84
N TRP A 32 -87.85 -17.90 7.38
CA TRP A 32 -87.94 -16.50 7.00
C TRP A 32 -89.22 -16.17 6.20
N GLN A 33 -89.90 -15.08 6.58
CA GLN A 33 -91.23 -14.66 6.10
C GLN A 33 -92.43 -15.49 6.60
N GLY A 34 -92.32 -16.16 7.75
CA GLY A 34 -93.49 -16.71 8.47
C GLY A 34 -94.05 -18.00 7.88
N ILE A 35 -93.31 -18.65 6.98
CA ILE A 35 -93.68 -19.93 6.39
C ILE A 35 -93.30 -21.04 7.38
N THR A 36 -94.28 -21.84 7.81
CA THR A 36 -94.08 -22.99 8.71
C THR A 36 -94.00 -24.29 7.92
N TYR A 37 -92.99 -25.10 8.22
CA TYR A 37 -92.85 -26.46 7.70
C TYR A 37 -92.85 -27.46 8.86
N GLU A 38 -93.63 -28.54 8.75
CA GLU A 38 -93.55 -29.67 9.66
C GLU A 38 -92.36 -30.56 9.29
N VAL A 39 -91.32 -30.58 10.12
CA VAL A 39 -90.10 -31.35 9.86
C VAL A 39 -89.92 -32.44 10.92
N PRO A 40 -89.67 -33.71 10.55
CA PRO A 40 -89.34 -34.75 11.53
C PRO A 40 -88.06 -34.41 12.31
N VAL A 41 -88.03 -34.69 13.62
CA VAL A 41 -86.86 -34.43 14.48
C VAL A 41 -85.57 -35.11 13.94
N ILE A 42 -85.68 -36.30 13.34
CA ILE A 42 -84.55 -36.98 12.69
C ILE A 42 -83.97 -36.15 11.53
N GLY A 43 -84.83 -35.47 10.76
CA GLY A 43 -84.41 -34.57 9.69
C GLY A 43 -83.53 -33.44 10.21
N LEU A 44 -83.88 -32.86 11.36
CA LEU A 44 -83.09 -31.82 12.04
C LEU A 44 -81.72 -32.34 12.53
N ILE A 45 -81.67 -33.55 13.10
CA ILE A 45 -80.42 -34.18 13.56
C ILE A 45 -79.49 -34.46 12.37
N LEU A 46 -80.04 -34.98 11.26
CA LEU A 46 -79.29 -35.22 10.04
C LEU A 46 -78.75 -33.92 9.43
N ILE A 47 -79.56 -32.86 9.39
CA ILE A 47 -79.10 -31.54 8.91
C ILE A 47 -77.99 -30.98 9.80
N SER A 48 -78.12 -31.06 11.14
CA SER A 48 -77.10 -30.58 12.07
C SER A 48 -75.76 -31.34 11.91
N SER A 49 -75.83 -32.67 11.82
CA SER A 49 -74.64 -33.51 11.58
C SER A 49 -74.00 -33.24 10.20
N ALA A 50 -74.81 -33.04 9.15
CA ALA A 50 -74.33 -32.68 7.82
C ALA A 50 -73.63 -31.31 7.83
N VAL A 51 -74.18 -30.31 8.53
CA VAL A 51 -73.55 -28.99 8.70
C VAL A 51 -72.22 -29.12 9.45
N GLY A 52 -72.16 -29.94 10.50
CA GLY A 52 -70.92 -30.23 11.23
C GLY A 52 -69.83 -30.84 10.35
N ILE A 53 -70.15 -31.90 9.59
CA ILE A 53 -69.23 -32.55 8.64
C ILE A 53 -68.78 -31.56 7.56
N PHE A 54 -69.71 -30.77 7.02
CA PHE A 54 -69.41 -29.77 6.01
C PHE A 54 -68.48 -28.67 6.54
N SER A 55 -68.71 -28.19 7.77
CA SER A 55 -67.85 -27.21 8.42
C SER A 55 -66.43 -27.76 8.65
N MET A 56 -66.31 -29.02 9.07
CA MET A 56 -65.00 -29.66 9.27
C MET A 56 -64.28 -29.90 7.94
N PHE A 57 -65.02 -30.28 6.89
CA PHE A 57 -64.47 -30.40 5.54
C PHE A 57 -63.93 -29.07 5.02
N ILE A 58 -64.67 -27.97 5.23
CA ILE A 58 -64.21 -26.61 4.90
C ILE A 58 -62.93 -26.26 5.67
N ILE A 59 -62.89 -26.47 6.99
CA ILE A 59 -61.72 -26.17 7.83
C ILE A 59 -60.50 -26.98 7.37
N PHE A 60 -60.68 -28.28 7.11
CA PHE A 60 -59.58 -29.16 6.68
C PHE A 60 -59.08 -28.77 5.29
N SER A 61 -59.99 -28.45 4.36
CA SER A 61 -59.64 -27.99 3.01
C SER A 61 -58.87 -26.68 3.04
N ILE A 62 -59.28 -25.71 3.87
CA ILE A 62 -58.55 -24.45 4.06
C ILE A 62 -57.16 -24.71 4.65
N ARG A 63 -57.06 -25.60 5.65
CA ARG A 63 -55.79 -25.95 6.28
C ARG A 63 -54.82 -26.62 5.31
N ASP A 64 -55.29 -27.59 4.53
CA ASP A 64 -54.48 -28.30 3.55
C ASP A 64 -54.10 -27.39 2.38
N ALA A 65 -55.00 -26.49 1.93
CA ALA A 65 -54.67 -25.47 0.94
C ALA A 65 -53.58 -24.51 1.43
N ARG A 66 -53.65 -24.04 2.69
CA ARG A 66 -52.57 -23.23 3.30
C ARG A 66 -51.26 -24.00 3.37
N ARG A 67 -51.29 -25.27 3.80
CA ARG A 67 -50.09 -26.12 3.89
C ARG A 67 -49.47 -26.37 2.51
N PHE A 68 -50.29 -26.66 1.51
CA PHE A 68 -49.85 -26.84 0.13
C PHE A 68 -49.19 -25.57 -0.40
N PHE A 69 -49.82 -24.40 -0.21
CA PHE A 69 -49.27 -23.12 -0.67
C PHE A 69 -47.96 -22.76 0.04
N SER A 70 -47.88 -23.00 1.35
CA SER A 70 -46.64 -22.83 2.13
C SER A 70 -45.51 -23.75 1.64
N ASN A 71 -45.80 -25.04 1.44
CA ASN A 71 -44.83 -26.00 0.90
C ASN A 71 -44.41 -25.66 -0.53
N TRP A 72 -45.35 -25.20 -1.37
CA TRP A 72 -45.06 -24.77 -2.73
C TRP A 72 -44.17 -23.52 -2.75
N GLN A 73 -44.47 -22.51 -1.93
CA GLN A 73 -43.64 -21.33 -1.77
C GLN A 73 -42.24 -21.70 -1.25
N TYR A 74 -42.16 -22.59 -0.26
CA TYR A 74 -40.89 -23.08 0.28
C TYR A 74 -40.05 -23.79 -0.79
N ASN A 75 -40.63 -24.75 -1.51
CA ASN A 75 -39.94 -25.47 -2.59
C ASN A 75 -39.51 -24.53 -3.72
N ARG A 76 -40.32 -23.52 -4.05
CA ARG A 76 -39.98 -22.51 -5.07
C ARG A 76 -38.81 -21.63 -4.61
N ARG A 77 -38.79 -21.21 -3.33
CA ARG A 77 -37.65 -20.47 -2.74
C ARG A 77 -36.38 -21.32 -2.75
N GLN A 78 -36.44 -22.56 -2.28
CA GLN A 78 -35.29 -23.47 -2.30
C GLN A 78 -34.70 -23.69 -3.70
N LYS A 79 -35.55 -23.88 -4.72
CA LYS A 79 -35.09 -23.98 -6.11
C LYS A 79 -34.42 -22.69 -6.60
N LYS A 80 -34.93 -21.53 -6.18
CA LYS A 80 -34.33 -20.23 -6.52
C LYS A 80 -32.97 -20.08 -5.84
N ASP A 81 -32.88 -20.39 -4.54
CA ASP A 81 -31.65 -20.28 -3.75
C ASP A 81 -30.55 -21.20 -4.30
N LEU A 82 -30.90 -22.45 -4.66
CA LEU A 82 -29.97 -23.38 -5.32
C LEU A 82 -29.47 -22.85 -6.66
N LYS A 83 -30.34 -22.27 -7.50
CA LYS A 83 -29.96 -21.67 -8.78
C LYS A 83 -28.99 -20.49 -8.59
N ILE A 84 -29.22 -19.67 -7.56
CA ILE A 84 -28.33 -18.55 -7.19
C ILE A 84 -26.97 -19.09 -6.75
N GLN A 85 -26.95 -20.08 -5.85
CA GLN A 85 -25.71 -20.70 -5.36
C GLN A 85 -24.91 -21.35 -6.50
N GLU A 86 -25.57 -22.07 -7.40
CA GLU A 86 -24.93 -22.71 -8.55
C GLU A 86 -24.31 -21.66 -9.50
N SER A 87 -25.06 -20.59 -9.78
CA SER A 87 -24.60 -19.50 -10.65
C SER A 87 -23.45 -18.72 -10.01
N TYR A 88 -23.50 -18.50 -8.69
CA TYR A 88 -22.42 -17.90 -7.92
C TYR A 88 -21.16 -18.78 -7.93
N ALA A 89 -21.29 -20.09 -7.66
CA ALA A 89 -20.17 -21.02 -7.69
C ALA A 89 -19.46 -21.05 -9.06
N ARG A 90 -20.24 -21.14 -10.14
CA ARG A 90 -19.70 -21.05 -11.51
C ARG A 90 -19.02 -19.71 -11.80
N GLY A 91 -19.59 -18.62 -11.27
CA GLY A 91 -19.00 -17.28 -11.38
C GLY A 91 -17.65 -17.20 -10.67
N VAL A 92 -17.55 -17.80 -9.48
CA VAL A 92 -16.30 -17.89 -8.72
C VAL A 92 -15.25 -18.74 -9.46
N ASP A 93 -15.65 -19.88 -10.03
CA ASP A 93 -14.75 -20.71 -10.84
C ASP A 93 -14.22 -19.95 -12.06
N ALA A 94 -15.09 -19.22 -12.76
CA ALA A 94 -14.70 -18.37 -13.88
C ALA A 94 -13.77 -17.23 -13.45
N PHE A 95 -14.04 -16.62 -12.29
CA PHE A 95 -13.22 -15.54 -11.72
C PHE A 95 -11.80 -16.02 -11.42
N PHE A 96 -11.64 -17.15 -10.74
CA PHE A 96 -10.32 -17.73 -10.46
C PHE A 96 -9.62 -18.27 -11.70
N ALA A 97 -10.37 -18.61 -12.76
CA ALA A 97 -9.83 -18.93 -14.08
C ALA A 97 -9.48 -17.68 -14.92
N CYS A 98 -9.54 -16.47 -14.34
CA CYS A 98 -9.32 -15.19 -15.00
C CYS A 98 -10.25 -14.91 -16.20
N ARG A 99 -11.40 -15.58 -16.29
CA ARG A 99 -12.44 -15.32 -17.29
C ARG A 99 -13.40 -14.26 -16.77
N TYR A 100 -12.92 -13.02 -16.67
CA TYR A 100 -13.64 -11.94 -15.99
C TYR A 100 -14.96 -11.53 -16.64
N GLU A 101 -15.06 -11.57 -17.97
CA GLU A 101 -16.34 -11.30 -18.67
C GLU A 101 -17.41 -12.34 -18.30
N GLU A 102 -17.08 -13.63 -18.39
CA GLU A 102 -18.00 -14.73 -18.02
C GLU A 102 -18.39 -14.65 -16.54
N ALA A 103 -17.41 -14.39 -15.66
CA ALA A 103 -17.65 -14.23 -14.24
C ALA A 103 -18.58 -13.04 -13.96
N GLY A 104 -18.36 -11.90 -14.63
CA GLY A 104 -19.20 -10.71 -14.53
C GLY A 104 -20.65 -10.99 -14.90
N ASP A 105 -20.88 -11.68 -16.01
CA ASP A 105 -22.23 -12.09 -16.45
C ASP A 105 -22.92 -13.01 -15.43
N LEU A 106 -22.19 -13.98 -14.89
CA LEU A 106 -22.72 -14.91 -13.88
C LEU A 106 -23.06 -14.19 -12.57
N PHE A 107 -22.21 -13.27 -12.11
CA PHE A 107 -22.49 -12.49 -10.91
C PHE A 107 -23.62 -11.47 -11.11
N ASN A 108 -23.75 -10.86 -12.29
CA ASN A 108 -24.88 -9.99 -12.60
C ASN A 108 -26.22 -10.76 -12.53
N ARG A 109 -26.28 -11.98 -13.06
CA ARG A 109 -27.47 -12.86 -12.91
C ARG A 109 -27.78 -13.19 -11.46
N VAL A 110 -26.75 -13.38 -10.63
CA VAL A 110 -26.92 -13.60 -9.18
C VAL A 110 -27.58 -12.37 -8.54
N ILE A 111 -27.12 -11.17 -8.87
CA ILE A 111 -27.66 -9.93 -8.30
C ILE A 111 -29.08 -9.65 -8.82
N GLU A 112 -29.37 -9.90 -10.10
CA GLU A 112 -30.74 -9.79 -10.65
C GLU A 112 -31.76 -10.63 -9.88
N GLU A 113 -31.34 -11.82 -9.42
CA GLU A 113 -32.18 -12.72 -8.64
C GLU A 113 -32.15 -12.37 -7.13
N ASP A 114 -31.02 -11.93 -6.60
CA ASP A 114 -30.80 -11.50 -5.22
C ASP A 114 -29.88 -10.27 -5.14
N ASN A 115 -30.51 -9.08 -5.10
CA ASN A 115 -29.81 -7.80 -4.94
C ASN A 115 -29.02 -7.68 -3.62
N SER A 116 -29.25 -8.56 -2.65
CA SER A 116 -28.58 -8.55 -1.34
C SER A 116 -27.40 -9.53 -1.24
N HIS A 117 -26.99 -10.14 -2.36
CA HIS A 117 -25.90 -11.11 -2.37
C HIS A 117 -24.51 -10.46 -2.28
N ILE A 118 -24.03 -10.25 -1.05
CA ILE A 118 -22.80 -9.51 -0.72
C ILE A 118 -21.57 -10.02 -1.48
N ASN A 119 -21.34 -11.33 -1.51
CA ASN A 119 -20.14 -11.87 -2.14
C ASN A 119 -20.15 -11.70 -3.66
N ALA A 120 -21.33 -11.57 -4.29
CA ALA A 120 -21.42 -11.32 -5.72
C ALA A 120 -21.14 -9.85 -6.01
N LEU A 121 -21.64 -8.94 -5.17
CA LEU A 121 -21.29 -7.52 -5.21
C LEU A 121 -19.78 -7.29 -5.04
N LEU A 122 -19.14 -7.98 -4.09
CA LEU A 122 -17.70 -7.93 -3.89
C LEU A 122 -16.95 -8.39 -5.14
N ARG A 123 -17.28 -9.56 -5.70
CA ARG A 123 -16.58 -10.08 -6.89
C ARG A 123 -16.81 -9.22 -8.13
N LEU A 124 -17.98 -8.62 -8.32
CA LEU A 124 -18.19 -7.61 -9.38
C LEU A 124 -17.35 -6.36 -9.17
N GLY A 125 -17.21 -5.91 -7.92
CA GLY A 125 -16.31 -4.83 -7.57
C GLY A 125 -14.85 -5.19 -7.86
N ASP A 126 -14.42 -6.41 -7.54
CA ASP A 126 -13.06 -6.92 -7.79
C ASP A 126 -12.77 -6.97 -9.31
N ILE A 127 -13.73 -7.43 -10.11
CA ILE A 127 -13.65 -7.42 -11.58
C ILE A 127 -13.52 -5.97 -12.09
N ALA A 128 -14.41 -5.07 -11.68
CA ALA A 128 -14.37 -3.68 -12.11
C ALA A 128 -13.07 -2.98 -11.71
N PHE A 129 -12.52 -3.32 -10.54
CA PHE A 129 -11.24 -2.81 -10.07
C PHE A 129 -10.09 -3.30 -10.96
N ASN A 130 -10.09 -4.58 -11.34
CA ASN A 130 -9.09 -5.17 -12.26
C ASN A 130 -9.20 -4.57 -13.66
N ASP A 131 -10.40 -4.20 -14.11
CA ASP A 131 -10.63 -3.49 -15.38
C ASP A 131 -10.16 -2.02 -15.34
N GLY A 132 -9.73 -1.53 -14.18
CA GLY A 132 -9.28 -0.15 -13.96
C GLY A 132 -10.41 0.85 -13.69
N ASP A 133 -11.69 0.42 -13.69
CA ASP A 133 -12.83 1.26 -13.33
C ASP A 133 -13.04 1.26 -11.81
N VAL A 134 -12.16 1.99 -11.13
CA VAL A 134 -12.15 2.10 -9.66
C VAL A 134 -13.43 2.77 -9.12
N ILE A 135 -14.10 3.60 -9.93
CA ILE A 135 -15.34 4.28 -9.51
C ILE A 135 -16.46 3.26 -9.43
N LYS A 136 -16.66 2.47 -10.50
CA LYS A 136 -17.66 1.41 -10.54
C LYS A 136 -17.39 0.33 -9.49
N ALA A 137 -16.12 -0.02 -9.28
CA ALA A 137 -15.73 -0.93 -8.20
C ALA A 137 -16.19 -0.43 -6.82
N ARG A 138 -15.91 0.84 -6.53
CA ARG A 138 -16.33 1.48 -5.27
C ARG A 138 -17.85 1.46 -5.10
N ASP A 139 -18.62 1.69 -6.15
CA ASP A 139 -20.08 1.67 -6.07
C ASP A 139 -20.62 0.28 -5.70
N PHE A 140 -20.05 -0.79 -6.24
CA PHE A 140 -20.39 -2.16 -5.83
C PHE A 140 -20.00 -2.44 -4.37
N TYR A 141 -18.81 -2.00 -3.94
CA TYR A 141 -18.37 -2.17 -2.56
C TYR A 141 -19.22 -1.36 -1.56
N LEU A 142 -19.68 -0.15 -1.93
CA LEU A 142 -20.57 0.66 -1.09
C LEU A 142 -21.93 -0.02 -0.91
N LYS A 143 -22.50 -0.61 -1.97
CA LYS A 143 -23.71 -1.45 -1.85
C LYS A 143 -23.49 -2.64 -0.93
N ALA A 144 -22.33 -3.30 -1.02
CA ALA A 144 -21.98 -4.38 -0.09
C ALA A 144 -21.87 -3.89 1.37
N LYS A 145 -21.34 -2.67 1.58
CA LYS A 145 -21.24 -2.04 2.91
C LYS A 145 -22.60 -1.68 3.50
N GLU A 146 -23.57 -1.25 2.68
CA GLU A 146 -24.95 -1.00 3.15
C GLU A 146 -25.60 -2.26 3.71
N LEU A 147 -25.31 -3.43 3.12
CA LEU A 147 -25.84 -4.72 3.55
C LEU A 147 -25.12 -5.24 4.81
N ARG A 148 -23.79 -5.11 4.88
CA ARG A 148 -22.99 -5.46 6.07
C ARG A 148 -21.94 -4.37 6.37
N PRO A 149 -22.27 -3.39 7.23
CA PRO A 149 -21.38 -2.27 7.53
C PRO A 149 -20.07 -2.64 8.23
N ARG A 150 -20.05 -3.78 8.95
CA ARG A 150 -18.90 -4.27 9.73
C ARG A 150 -18.22 -5.49 9.11
N SER A 151 -18.36 -5.70 7.80
CA SER A 151 -17.65 -6.79 7.12
C SER A 151 -16.21 -6.37 6.82
N ILE A 152 -15.22 -7.07 7.39
CA ILE A 152 -13.80 -6.76 7.19
C ILE A 152 -13.43 -6.83 5.70
N GLU A 153 -13.84 -7.89 4.97
CA GLU A 153 -13.56 -8.03 3.53
C GLU A 153 -14.07 -6.82 2.73
N VAL A 154 -15.28 -6.32 3.05
CA VAL A 154 -15.87 -5.15 2.37
C VAL A 154 -15.11 -3.86 2.68
N LEU A 155 -14.73 -3.66 3.95
CA LEU A 155 -13.99 -2.49 4.37
C LEU A 155 -12.59 -2.45 3.72
N LEU A 156 -11.92 -3.59 3.61
CA LEU A 156 -10.62 -3.70 2.92
C LEU A 156 -10.74 -3.50 1.41
N SER A 157 -11.81 -4.00 0.76
CA SER A 157 -12.05 -3.69 -0.66
C SER A 157 -12.32 -2.20 -0.89
N LEU A 158 -13.03 -1.52 0.02
CA LEU A 158 -13.25 -0.07 -0.04
C LEU A 158 -11.97 0.73 0.22
N GLU A 159 -11.15 0.29 1.17
CA GLU A 159 -9.84 0.85 1.47
C GLU A 159 -8.93 0.78 0.24
N LYS A 160 -8.78 -0.40 -0.37
CA LYS A 160 -8.03 -0.59 -1.61
C LYS A 160 -8.53 0.30 -2.75
N ALA A 161 -9.85 0.46 -2.89
CA ALA A 161 -10.44 1.37 -3.87
C ALA A 161 -10.15 2.85 -3.55
N ALA A 162 -10.10 3.24 -2.27
CA ALA A 162 -9.74 4.58 -1.85
C ALA A 162 -8.26 4.88 -2.09
N GLU A 163 -7.36 3.94 -1.81
CA GLU A 163 -5.93 4.05 -2.10
C GLU A 163 -5.65 4.23 -3.59
N ALA A 164 -6.30 3.43 -4.45
CA ALA A 164 -6.18 3.57 -5.90
C ALA A 164 -6.68 4.92 -6.43
N GLN A 165 -7.58 5.58 -5.69
CA GLN A 165 -8.03 6.95 -5.97
C GLN A 165 -7.21 8.03 -5.25
N GLN A 166 -6.15 7.65 -4.53
CA GLN A 166 -5.34 8.53 -3.68
C GLN A 166 -6.14 9.26 -2.60
N LYS A 167 -7.27 8.69 -2.18
CA LYS A 167 -8.13 9.21 -1.11
C LYS A 167 -7.70 8.67 0.25
N TRP A 168 -6.52 9.10 0.68
CA TRP A 168 -5.84 8.56 1.86
C TRP A 168 -6.62 8.72 3.16
N GLN A 169 -7.32 9.84 3.34
CA GLN A 169 -8.15 10.07 4.52
C GLN A 169 -9.36 9.12 4.59
N ASP A 170 -9.92 8.72 3.46
CA ASP A 170 -11.02 7.75 3.44
C ASP A 170 -10.49 6.33 3.66
N ALA A 171 -9.32 6.00 3.09
CA ALA A 171 -8.62 4.74 3.36
C ALA A 171 -8.36 4.56 4.87
N LEU A 172 -7.81 5.59 5.54
CA LEU A 172 -7.59 5.58 6.99
C LEU A 172 -8.88 5.34 7.79
N LYS A 173 -10.00 5.98 7.41
CA LYS A 173 -11.29 5.75 8.08
C LYS A 173 -11.75 4.29 7.95
N PHE A 174 -11.56 3.68 6.78
CA PHE A 174 -11.91 2.26 6.60
C PHE A 174 -11.01 1.36 7.45
N LEU A 175 -9.70 1.60 7.48
CA LEU A 175 -8.77 0.88 8.36
C LEU A 175 -9.14 1.06 9.84
N ASP A 176 -9.50 2.27 10.27
CA ASP A 176 -9.96 2.54 11.63
C ASP A 176 -11.22 1.73 11.97
N THR A 177 -12.20 1.66 11.07
CA THR A 177 -13.38 0.82 11.29
C THR A 177 -13.09 -0.68 11.32
N VAL A 178 -12.00 -1.13 10.70
CA VAL A 178 -11.54 -2.52 10.82
C VAL A 178 -10.84 -2.73 12.16
N LEU A 179 -10.01 -1.78 12.61
CA LEU A 179 -9.35 -1.81 13.91
C LEU A 179 -10.35 -1.69 15.08
N ASP A 180 -11.50 -1.04 14.91
CA ASP A 180 -12.60 -1.04 15.88
C ASP A 180 -13.22 -2.46 16.08
N ILE A 181 -13.03 -3.36 15.12
CA ILE A 181 -13.51 -4.75 15.17
C ILE A 181 -12.41 -5.68 15.69
N ASP A 182 -11.19 -5.48 15.21
CA ASP A 182 -10.00 -6.27 15.54
C ASP A 182 -8.82 -5.33 15.82
N GLU A 183 -8.69 -4.91 17.08
CA GLU A 183 -7.72 -3.90 17.52
C GLU A 183 -6.26 -4.35 17.36
N GLU A 184 -6.01 -5.66 17.40
CA GLU A 184 -4.67 -6.24 17.39
C GLU A 184 -4.25 -6.78 16.02
N ASN A 185 -4.98 -6.44 14.96
CA ASN A 185 -4.65 -6.86 13.61
C ASN A 185 -3.38 -6.17 13.09
N SER A 186 -2.25 -6.87 13.14
CA SER A 186 -0.94 -6.32 12.72
C SER A 186 -0.93 -5.90 11.26
N GLU A 187 -1.58 -6.63 10.36
CA GLU A 187 -1.62 -6.32 8.92
C GLU A 187 -2.29 -4.96 8.65
N ILE A 188 -3.40 -4.68 9.35
CA ILE A 188 -4.14 -3.43 9.21
C ILE A 188 -3.37 -2.27 9.85
N LEU A 189 -2.68 -2.52 10.97
CA LEU A 189 -1.79 -1.52 11.57
C LEU A 189 -0.61 -1.19 10.64
N HIS A 190 -0.02 -2.17 9.95
CA HIS A 190 1.03 -1.91 8.94
C HIS A 190 0.51 -1.05 7.79
N LYS A 191 -0.65 -1.39 7.20
CA LYS A 191 -1.28 -0.55 6.16
C LYS A 191 -1.51 0.88 6.64
N LYS A 192 -2.01 1.04 7.86
CA LYS A 192 -2.23 2.36 8.46
C LYS A 192 -0.92 3.13 8.63
N ARG A 193 0.14 2.46 9.09
CA ARG A 193 1.48 3.02 9.24
C ARG A 193 2.04 3.48 7.89
N ASP A 194 1.96 2.66 6.85
CA ASP A 194 2.49 2.96 5.51
C ASP A 194 1.83 4.22 4.91
N ILE A 195 0.53 4.41 5.15
CA ILE A 195 -0.19 5.64 4.76
C ILE A 195 0.35 6.87 5.51
N TYR A 196 0.60 6.76 6.82
CA TYR A 196 1.16 7.86 7.60
C TYR A 196 2.61 8.17 7.27
N GLU A 197 3.43 7.16 6.96
CA GLU A 197 4.80 7.33 6.50
C GLU A 197 4.86 8.12 5.20
N ARG A 198 4.00 7.79 4.23
CA ARG A 198 3.92 8.53 2.97
C ARG A 198 3.54 9.99 3.19
N ASP A 199 2.59 10.25 4.08
CA ASP A 199 2.15 11.60 4.43
C ASP A 199 3.14 12.32 5.39
N ARG A 200 4.25 11.66 5.78
CA ARG A 200 5.25 12.13 6.74
C ARG A 200 4.66 12.55 8.09
N LYS A 201 3.58 11.90 8.51
CA LYS A 201 2.93 12.12 9.81
C LYS A 201 3.62 11.29 10.89
N TRP A 202 4.87 11.65 11.19
CA TRP A 202 5.76 10.82 12.00
C TRP A 202 5.28 10.61 13.46
N GLU A 203 4.50 11.54 14.01
CA GLU A 203 3.87 11.36 15.34
C GLU A 203 2.86 10.20 15.31
N ASP A 204 1.97 10.19 14.31
CA ASP A 204 0.98 9.13 14.11
C ASP A 204 1.66 7.78 13.79
N VAL A 205 2.77 7.80 13.01
CA VAL A 205 3.58 6.59 12.74
C VAL A 205 4.10 5.98 14.03
N LEU A 206 4.63 6.78 14.96
CA LEU A 206 5.11 6.26 16.25
C LEU A 206 3.99 5.67 17.11
N GLU A 207 2.81 6.30 17.12
CA GLU A 207 1.66 5.76 17.83
C GLU A 207 1.24 4.39 17.28
N VAL A 208 1.14 4.26 15.96
CA VAL A 208 0.81 2.99 15.30
C VAL A 208 1.92 1.96 15.52
N GLN A 209 3.19 2.34 15.43
CA GLN A 209 4.32 1.45 15.68
C GLN A 209 4.30 0.88 17.11
N HIS A 210 3.94 1.71 18.08
CA HIS A 210 3.76 1.25 19.47
C HIS A 210 2.59 0.30 19.63
N LYS A 211 1.53 0.41 18.82
CA LYS A 211 0.43 -0.57 18.79
C LYS A 211 0.90 -1.89 18.16
N ILE A 212 1.64 -1.84 17.05
CA ILE A 212 2.21 -3.02 16.39
C ILE A 212 3.09 -3.82 17.37
N LEU A 213 3.97 -3.16 18.12
CA LEU A 213 4.85 -3.82 19.10
C LEU A 213 4.12 -4.41 20.32
N LYS A 214 2.85 -4.04 20.55
CA LYS A 214 2.01 -4.64 21.60
C LYS A 214 1.31 -5.92 21.12
N CYS A 215 1.15 -6.10 19.80
CA CYS A 215 0.59 -7.33 19.24
C CYS A 215 1.49 -8.54 19.56
N ASP A 216 0.90 -9.74 19.56
CA ASP A 216 1.64 -10.99 19.71
C ASP A 216 2.38 -11.35 18.42
N LEU A 217 3.58 -10.79 18.26
CA LEU A 217 4.44 -10.96 17.09
C LEU A 217 5.49 -12.06 17.32
N PRO A 218 5.81 -12.87 16.30
CA PRO A 218 6.98 -13.75 16.33
C PRO A 218 8.25 -12.97 16.72
N PRO A 219 9.17 -13.57 17.52
CA PRO A 219 10.35 -12.87 18.02
C PRO A 219 11.21 -12.20 16.93
N GLU A 220 11.35 -12.84 15.77
CA GLU A 220 12.13 -12.31 14.63
C GLU A 220 11.49 -11.04 14.06
N ILE A 221 10.17 -11.04 13.85
CA ILE A 221 9.42 -9.88 13.36
C ILE A 221 9.46 -8.77 14.39
N LYS A 222 9.27 -9.09 15.67
CA LYS A 222 9.32 -8.12 16.75
C LYS A 222 10.67 -7.39 16.82
N GLN A 223 11.78 -8.10 16.65
CA GLN A 223 13.11 -7.48 16.61
C GLN A 223 13.26 -6.51 15.42
N GLU A 224 12.70 -6.85 14.25
CA GLU A 224 12.73 -5.96 13.10
C GLU A 224 11.85 -4.71 13.35
N GLU A 225 10.65 -4.87 13.91
CA GLU A 225 9.78 -3.75 14.28
C GLU A 225 10.39 -2.85 15.38
N GLU A 226 11.18 -3.42 16.29
CA GLU A 226 11.94 -2.66 17.28
C GLU A 226 13.06 -1.82 16.63
N LYS A 227 13.71 -2.34 15.58
CA LYS A 227 14.68 -1.56 14.79
C LYS A 227 13.98 -0.46 13.98
N GLN A 228 12.85 -0.76 13.34
CA GLN A 228 12.06 0.24 12.61
C GLN A 228 11.62 1.37 13.53
N LEU A 229 11.23 1.07 14.78
CA LEU A 229 10.91 2.08 15.79
C LEU A 229 12.07 3.07 16.02
N ILE A 230 13.33 2.61 16.01
CA ILE A 230 14.50 3.48 16.14
C ILE A 230 14.59 4.42 14.92
N GLY A 231 14.35 3.90 13.71
CA GLY A 231 14.27 4.67 12.47
C GLY A 231 13.17 5.74 12.49
N TYR A 232 11.94 5.38 12.89
CA TYR A 232 10.84 6.35 12.97
C TYR A 232 11.06 7.44 14.01
N LYS A 233 11.71 7.11 15.14
CA LYS A 233 12.13 8.13 16.13
C LYS A 233 13.16 9.09 15.55
N TYR A 234 14.08 8.59 14.72
CA TYR A 234 15.03 9.44 14.01
C TYR A 234 14.31 10.39 13.03
N GLU A 235 13.40 9.87 12.20
CA GLU A 235 12.64 10.68 11.23
C GLU A 235 11.76 11.74 11.92
N LEU A 236 11.08 11.40 13.01
CA LEU A 236 10.35 12.40 13.81
C LEU A 236 11.30 13.43 14.43
N GLY A 237 12.49 13.01 14.84
CA GLY A 237 13.52 13.92 15.37
C GLY A 237 13.96 14.94 14.33
N CYS A 238 14.23 14.48 13.11
CA CYS A 238 14.52 15.32 11.95
C CYS A 238 13.35 16.25 11.60
N HIS A 239 12.12 15.75 11.66
CA HIS A 239 10.93 16.56 11.42
C HIS A 239 10.79 17.71 12.43
N TYR A 240 11.08 17.48 13.71
CA TYR A 240 11.11 18.57 14.70
C TYR A 240 12.22 19.59 14.42
N LEU A 241 13.36 19.18 13.84
CA LEU A 241 14.40 20.12 13.38
C LEU A 241 13.96 20.97 12.19
N GLU A 242 13.19 20.39 11.26
CA GLU A 242 12.58 21.13 10.15
C GLU A 242 11.57 22.17 10.67
N MET A 243 10.79 21.80 11.69
CA MET A 243 9.80 22.68 12.35
C MET A 243 10.42 23.68 13.34
N ASN A 244 11.75 23.77 13.41
CA ASN A 244 12.50 24.64 14.31
C ASN A 244 12.16 24.44 15.80
N ASN A 245 11.94 23.19 16.21
CA ASN A 245 11.73 22.78 17.60
C ASN A 245 12.89 21.88 18.07
N PRO A 246 14.06 22.47 18.37
CA PRO A 246 15.27 21.70 18.71
C PRO A 246 15.14 20.93 20.03
N GLU A 247 14.40 21.46 21.02
CA GLU A 247 14.22 20.82 22.33
C GLU A 247 13.61 19.42 22.22
N LYS A 248 12.52 19.29 21.45
CA LYS A 248 11.86 18.00 21.21
C LYS A 248 12.76 17.07 20.39
N ALA A 249 13.43 17.60 19.38
CA ALA A 249 14.37 16.85 18.54
C ALA A 249 15.51 16.25 19.39
N VAL A 250 16.15 17.05 20.24
CA VAL A 250 17.23 16.61 21.14
C VAL A 250 16.78 15.44 22.02
N LYS A 251 15.61 15.55 22.65
CA LYS A 251 15.08 14.48 23.51
C LYS A 251 14.89 13.17 22.74
N LEU A 252 14.33 13.25 21.54
CA LEU A 252 14.02 12.08 20.74
C LEU A 252 15.28 11.45 20.15
N LEU A 253 16.17 12.25 19.54
CA LEU A 253 17.41 11.79 18.93
C LEU A 253 18.40 11.23 19.97
N LYS A 254 18.43 11.79 21.20
CA LYS A 254 19.16 11.17 22.33
C LYS A 254 18.68 9.75 22.62
N SER A 255 17.38 9.48 22.50
CA SER A 255 16.84 8.13 22.70
C SER A 255 17.23 7.17 21.58
N VAL A 256 17.38 7.67 20.35
CA VAL A 256 17.85 6.91 19.17
C VAL A 256 19.29 6.48 19.37
N VAL A 257 20.19 7.43 19.66
CA VAL A 257 21.62 7.16 19.88
C VAL A 257 21.87 6.22 21.07
N LYS A 258 21.02 6.28 22.10
CA LYS A 258 21.11 5.36 23.24
C LYS A 258 20.70 3.94 22.87
N ALA A 259 19.72 3.79 21.97
CA ALA A 259 19.22 2.50 21.53
C ALA A 259 20.14 1.84 20.50
N ASP A 260 20.66 2.64 19.55
CA ASP A 260 21.60 2.21 18.52
C ASP A 260 22.81 3.14 18.50
N LYS A 261 23.95 2.60 18.96
CA LYS A 261 25.22 3.34 19.05
C LYS A 261 25.93 3.45 17.71
N ASP A 262 25.55 2.64 16.72
CA ASP A 262 26.16 2.61 15.39
C ASP A 262 25.40 3.50 14.40
N PHE A 263 24.30 4.12 14.82
CA PHE A 263 23.45 5.01 14.01
C PHE A 263 24.12 6.37 13.75
N ALA A 264 25.05 6.41 12.80
CA ALA A 264 25.83 7.60 12.49
C ALA A 264 24.98 8.85 12.16
N ALA A 265 23.89 8.71 11.40
CA ALA A 265 23.05 9.84 11.04
C ALA A 265 22.31 10.44 12.26
N ALA A 266 22.00 9.63 13.28
CA ALA A 266 21.38 10.12 14.51
C ALA A 266 22.31 11.01 15.34
N TYR A 267 23.61 10.72 15.37
CA TYR A 267 24.59 11.63 15.99
C TYR A 267 24.68 12.97 15.25
N ILE A 268 24.65 12.95 13.92
CA ILE A 268 24.69 14.16 13.09
C ILE A 268 23.45 15.01 13.35
N ALA A 269 22.25 14.41 13.28
CA ALA A 269 21.00 15.10 13.53
C ALA A 269 20.94 15.64 14.97
N LEU A 270 21.42 14.88 15.96
CA LEU A 270 21.46 15.33 17.36
C LEU A 270 22.41 16.50 17.55
N ALA A 271 23.56 16.49 16.91
CA ALA A 271 24.49 17.62 16.94
C ALA A 271 23.89 18.86 16.27
N GLU A 272 23.23 18.72 15.11
CA GLU A 272 22.51 19.81 14.47
C GLU A 272 21.40 20.38 15.37
N ALA A 273 20.68 19.50 16.08
CA ALA A 273 19.69 19.92 17.08
C ALA A 273 20.30 20.80 18.15
N HIS A 274 21.45 20.40 18.69
CA HIS A 274 22.19 21.17 19.69
C HIS A 274 22.72 22.50 19.13
N LEU A 275 23.19 22.53 17.88
CA LEU A 275 23.61 23.79 17.24
C LEU A 275 22.45 24.78 17.06
N LYS A 276 21.28 24.31 16.64
CA LYS A 276 20.08 25.17 16.54
C LYS A 276 19.60 25.68 17.89
N ASP A 277 19.84 24.91 18.96
CA ASP A 277 19.54 25.28 20.34
C ASP A 277 20.58 26.24 20.95
N GLY A 278 21.68 26.53 20.23
CA GLY A 278 22.79 27.38 20.71
C GLY A 278 23.82 26.65 21.59
N ASN A 279 23.68 25.34 21.74
CA ASN A 279 24.51 24.47 22.57
C ASN A 279 25.68 23.89 21.76
N THR A 280 26.63 24.75 21.40
CA THR A 280 27.73 24.42 20.48
C THR A 280 28.71 23.39 21.06
N ASP A 281 29.00 23.47 22.36
CA ASP A 281 29.92 22.55 23.05
C ASP A 281 29.36 21.12 23.08
N GLU A 282 28.06 20.99 23.37
CA GLU A 282 27.37 19.71 23.32
C GLU A 282 27.34 19.12 21.91
N ALA A 283 27.18 19.96 20.88
CA ALA A 283 27.19 19.49 19.49
C ALA A 283 28.55 18.87 19.12
N GLN A 284 29.65 19.51 19.54
CA GLN A 284 31.00 18.97 19.37
C GLN A 284 31.16 17.62 20.05
N ASP A 285 30.77 17.54 21.33
CA ASP A 285 30.86 16.31 22.12
C ASP A 285 30.07 15.15 21.49
N ILE A 286 28.88 15.43 20.96
CA ILE A 286 28.03 14.43 20.30
C ILE A 286 28.67 13.95 19.01
N LEU A 287 29.20 14.84 18.16
CA LEU A 287 29.87 14.43 16.93
C LEU A 287 31.14 13.62 17.21
N MET A 288 31.95 14.03 18.19
CA MET A 288 33.15 13.31 18.61
C MET A 288 32.81 11.89 19.10
N LYS A 289 31.81 11.77 19.99
CA LYS A 289 31.31 10.47 20.47
C LYS A 289 30.76 9.61 19.33
N GLY A 290 30.07 10.22 18.37
CA GLY A 290 29.56 9.54 17.19
C GLY A 290 30.67 8.99 16.31
N PHE A 291 31.73 9.76 16.08
CA PHE A 291 32.90 9.29 15.34
C PHE A 291 33.63 8.17 16.06
N ASP A 292 33.86 8.30 17.38
CA ASP A 292 34.51 7.26 18.17
C ASP A 292 33.73 5.93 18.22
N SER A 293 32.40 6.00 18.14
CA SER A 293 31.54 4.81 18.17
C SER A 293 31.43 4.14 16.80
N THR A 294 31.28 4.93 15.73
CA THR A 294 30.92 4.42 14.39
C THR A 294 32.10 4.35 13.42
N SER A 295 33.21 5.04 13.71
CA SER A 295 34.30 5.31 12.76
C SER A 295 33.81 5.85 11.41
N SER A 296 32.63 6.51 11.38
CA SER A 296 31.99 6.94 10.14
C SER A 296 32.67 8.15 9.54
N LEU A 297 33.13 8.01 8.29
CA LEU A 297 33.73 9.09 7.52
C LEU A 297 32.76 10.27 7.29
N VAL A 298 31.45 10.00 7.28
CA VAL A 298 30.43 11.06 7.16
C VAL A 298 30.43 11.96 8.40
N ILE A 299 30.59 11.39 9.60
CA ILE A 299 30.71 12.17 10.84
C ILE A 299 32.03 12.94 10.84
N LEU A 300 33.12 12.32 10.36
CA LEU A 300 34.42 13.00 10.29
C LEU A 300 34.39 14.24 9.39
N VAL A 301 33.69 14.17 8.25
CA VAL A 301 33.46 15.35 7.38
C VAL A 301 32.60 16.41 8.07
N ARG A 302 31.60 16.02 8.88
CA ARG A 302 30.80 16.97 9.67
C ARG A 302 31.62 17.65 10.78
N LEU A 303 32.50 16.90 11.45
CA LEU A 303 33.47 17.45 12.40
C LEU A 303 34.45 18.42 11.72
N GLU A 304 34.87 18.11 10.50
CA GLU A 304 35.71 19.01 9.70
C GLU A 304 35.02 20.35 9.46
N ASP A 305 33.79 20.33 8.94
CA ASP A 305 33.02 21.56 8.72
C ASP A 305 32.78 22.33 10.03
N PHE A 306 32.49 21.62 11.12
CA PHE A 306 32.33 22.19 12.45
C PHE A 306 33.59 22.93 12.94
N PHE A 307 34.74 22.25 13.03
CA PHE A 307 35.98 22.85 13.55
C PHE A 307 36.53 23.96 12.66
N ILE A 308 36.37 23.85 11.34
CA ILE A 308 36.74 24.94 10.42
C ILE A 308 35.87 26.17 10.67
N THR A 309 34.57 26.00 10.88
CA THR A 309 33.63 27.10 11.14
C THR A 309 33.92 27.77 12.48
N MET A 310 34.32 26.99 13.49
CA MET A 310 34.73 27.48 14.81
C MET A 310 36.13 28.13 14.83
N GLY A 311 36.89 28.03 13.73
CA GLY A 311 38.24 28.59 13.64
C GLY A 311 39.32 27.75 14.35
N GLU A 312 39.06 26.46 14.60
CA GLU A 312 39.96 25.53 15.27
C GLU A 312 40.42 24.37 14.35
N PRO A 313 41.05 24.65 13.20
CA PRO A 313 41.47 23.61 12.25
C PRO A 313 42.52 22.65 12.81
N GLY A 314 43.27 23.05 13.86
CA GLY A 314 44.26 22.19 14.51
C GLY A 314 43.63 20.92 15.12
N THR A 315 42.49 21.08 15.80
CA THR A 315 41.80 19.98 16.49
C THR A 315 41.35 18.89 15.51
N ILE A 316 40.81 19.28 14.34
CA ILE A 316 40.40 18.30 13.32
C ILE A 316 41.61 17.62 12.65
N ILE A 317 42.71 18.34 12.43
CA ILE A 317 43.95 17.73 11.91
C ILE A 317 44.46 16.64 12.88
N GLU A 318 44.50 16.94 14.18
CA GLU A 318 44.87 15.96 15.20
C GLU A 318 43.93 14.75 15.21
N LEU A 319 42.62 14.97 15.01
CA LEU A 319 41.64 13.89 14.95
C LEU A 319 41.89 12.96 13.74
N TYR A 320 42.12 13.52 12.56
CA TYR A 320 42.50 12.73 11.37
C TYR A 320 43.79 11.96 11.61
N GLN A 321 44.81 12.59 12.20
CA GLN A 321 46.09 11.92 12.50
C GLN A 321 45.89 10.76 13.47
N LYS A 322 45.10 10.93 14.54
CA LYS A 322 44.75 9.85 15.47
C LYS A 322 43.97 8.73 14.77
N ALA A 323 43.04 9.06 13.88
CA ALA A 323 42.29 8.08 13.11
C ALA A 323 43.20 7.27 12.17
N ILE A 324 44.11 7.93 11.46
CA ILE A 324 45.11 7.27 10.60
C ILE A 324 46.08 6.41 11.42
N GLN A 325 46.46 6.82 12.62
CA GLN A 325 47.31 5.99 13.50
C GLN A 325 46.60 4.70 13.92
N LYS A 326 45.28 4.73 14.15
CA LYS A 326 44.48 3.53 14.45
C LYS A 326 44.36 2.62 13.22
N GLU A 327 44.18 3.21 12.03
CA GLU A 327 44.02 2.48 10.78
C GLU A 327 44.99 2.97 9.69
N PRO A 328 46.29 2.61 9.76
CA PRO A 328 47.33 3.18 8.87
C PRO A 328 47.19 2.81 7.40
N ARG A 329 46.35 1.82 7.08
CA ARG A 329 46.10 1.34 5.72
C ARG A 329 44.82 1.91 5.12
N ASP A 330 44.03 2.70 5.86
CA ASP A 330 42.86 3.34 5.28
C ASP A 330 43.27 4.54 4.42
N ILE A 331 43.38 4.29 3.12
CA ILE A 331 43.71 5.29 2.09
C ILE A 331 42.66 6.41 2.08
N LYS A 332 41.41 6.15 2.47
CA LYS A 332 40.36 7.18 2.53
C LYS A 332 40.71 8.23 3.57
N LEU A 333 41.11 7.83 4.78
CA LEU A 333 41.46 8.78 5.84
C LEU A 333 42.64 9.68 5.43
N GLN A 334 43.64 9.09 4.77
CA GLN A 334 44.80 9.84 4.27
C GLN A 334 44.42 10.80 3.13
N PHE A 335 43.56 10.36 2.21
CA PHE A 335 43.02 11.21 1.14
C PHE A 335 42.23 12.40 1.71
N PHE A 336 41.33 12.16 2.66
CA PHE A 336 40.54 13.22 3.29
C PHE A 336 41.41 14.18 4.12
N LEU A 337 42.46 13.71 4.79
CA LEU A 337 43.44 14.59 5.44
C LEU A 337 44.20 15.46 4.42
N GLY A 338 44.64 14.88 3.30
CA GLY A 338 45.28 15.65 2.23
C GLY A 338 44.35 16.70 1.63
N LYS A 339 43.06 16.36 1.45
CA LYS A 339 42.01 17.30 1.05
C LYS A 339 41.81 18.43 2.07
N LEU A 340 41.81 18.12 3.37
CA LEU A 340 41.72 19.10 4.44
C LEU A 340 42.93 20.06 4.42
N TYR A 341 44.15 19.54 4.32
CA TYR A 341 45.34 20.38 4.18
C TYR A 341 45.26 21.30 2.97
N TYR A 342 44.76 20.80 1.83
CA TYR A 342 44.53 21.63 0.65
C TYR A 342 43.50 22.74 0.92
N ARG A 343 42.38 22.42 1.57
CA ARG A 343 41.32 23.38 1.95
C ARG A 343 41.85 24.48 2.87
N LEU A 344 42.79 24.16 3.74
CA LEU A 344 43.46 25.09 4.66
C LEU A 344 44.65 25.83 4.04
N GLU A 345 44.87 25.70 2.73
CA GLU A 345 46.03 26.27 1.99
C GLU A 345 47.40 25.81 2.53
N MET A 346 47.45 24.67 3.24
CA MET A 346 48.68 24.00 3.69
C MET A 346 49.22 23.11 2.56
N ILE A 347 49.63 23.74 1.46
CA ILE A 347 49.87 23.05 0.17
C ILE A 347 50.97 21.98 0.23
N ASP A 348 52.05 22.21 0.98
CA ASP A 348 53.15 21.22 1.06
C ASP A 348 52.73 19.97 1.86
N TYR A 349 52.02 20.15 2.98
CA TYR A 349 51.45 19.03 3.74
C TYR A 349 50.39 18.26 2.93
N ALA A 350 49.56 18.98 2.16
CA ALA A 350 48.61 18.35 1.25
C ALA A 350 49.32 17.50 0.20
N TYR A 351 50.42 18.01 -0.37
CA TYR A 351 51.22 17.26 -1.34
C TYR A 351 51.80 15.98 -0.75
N GLU A 352 52.42 16.05 0.43
CA GLU A 352 53.01 14.89 1.11
C GLU A 352 51.97 13.82 1.45
N ALA A 353 50.79 14.24 1.94
CA ALA A 353 49.69 13.35 2.28
C ALA A 353 49.12 12.61 1.05
N ILE A 354 49.08 13.27 -0.11
CA ILE A 354 48.48 12.72 -1.33
C ILE A 354 49.47 11.90 -2.17
N ILE A 355 50.73 12.32 -2.28
CA ILE A 355 51.73 11.64 -3.14
C ILE A 355 52.11 10.26 -2.63
N SER A 356 51.98 10.01 -1.33
CA SER A 356 52.29 8.74 -0.67
C SER A 356 51.19 7.69 -0.84
N LEU A 357 50.03 8.05 -1.39
CA LEU A 357 48.91 7.15 -1.61
C LEU A 357 49.14 6.26 -2.83
N ASP A 358 49.13 4.95 -2.63
CA ASP A 358 49.06 3.99 -3.74
C ASP A 358 47.61 3.86 -4.22
N MET A 359 47.29 4.57 -5.30
CA MET A 359 45.97 4.57 -5.94
C MET A 359 45.90 3.65 -7.17
N SER A 360 46.91 2.81 -7.40
CA SER A 360 47.02 1.98 -8.61
C SER A 360 45.85 1.00 -8.78
N SER A 361 45.26 0.56 -7.67
CA SER A 361 44.09 -0.33 -7.63
C SER A 361 42.74 0.39 -7.70
N TYR A 362 42.71 1.72 -7.71
CA TYR A 362 41.48 2.51 -7.60
C TYR A 362 41.31 3.46 -8.78
N ASP A 363 40.22 3.31 -9.51
CA ASP A 363 39.81 4.27 -10.53
C ASP A 363 39.06 5.44 -9.87
N PHE A 364 39.81 6.43 -9.41
CA PHE A 364 39.28 7.54 -8.62
C PHE A 364 39.66 8.92 -9.21
N PRO A 365 38.82 9.49 -10.09
CA PRO A 365 39.10 10.77 -10.75
C PRO A 365 39.34 11.93 -9.77
N ASP A 366 38.63 11.96 -8.63
CA ASP A 366 38.76 13.03 -7.64
C ASP A 366 40.17 13.09 -7.01
N PHE A 367 40.88 11.96 -6.93
CA PHE A 367 42.28 11.95 -6.53
C PHE A 367 43.17 12.71 -7.51
N HIS A 368 43.02 12.43 -8.80
CA HIS A 368 43.78 13.12 -9.84
C HIS A 368 43.40 14.60 -9.95
N ILE A 369 42.13 14.95 -9.71
CA ILE A 369 41.69 16.35 -9.62
C ILE A 369 42.38 17.05 -8.44
N LEU A 370 42.37 16.45 -7.25
CA LEU A 370 43.00 17.03 -6.07
C LEU A 370 44.52 17.18 -6.26
N LEU A 371 45.20 16.16 -6.76
CA LEU A 371 46.65 16.22 -7.02
C LEU A 371 47.00 17.23 -8.12
N GLY A 372 46.18 17.34 -9.17
CA GLY A 372 46.30 18.37 -10.19
C GLY A 372 46.15 19.78 -9.62
N ASN A 373 45.15 19.99 -8.76
CA ASN A 373 44.92 21.24 -8.04
C ASN A 373 46.10 21.60 -7.11
N ILE A 374 46.67 20.61 -6.41
CA ILE A 374 47.88 20.79 -5.59
C ILE A 374 49.07 21.21 -6.47
N TYR A 375 49.32 20.53 -7.59
CA TYR A 375 50.39 20.91 -8.52
C TYR A 375 50.18 22.31 -9.10
N GLN A 376 48.94 22.69 -9.40
CA GLN A 376 48.60 24.04 -9.87
C GLN A 376 48.95 25.10 -8.83
N ARG A 377 48.61 24.88 -7.55
CA ARG A 377 48.98 25.78 -6.44
C ARG A 377 50.50 25.88 -6.25
N ARG A 378 51.24 24.82 -6.58
CA ARG A 378 52.72 24.79 -6.59
C ARG A 378 53.36 25.30 -7.89
N LEU A 379 52.58 25.89 -8.81
CA LEU A 379 53.02 26.39 -10.12
C LEU A 379 53.62 25.33 -11.07
N GLN A 380 53.32 24.05 -10.84
CA GLN A 380 53.77 22.93 -11.68
C GLN A 380 52.69 22.60 -12.73
N HIS A 381 52.50 23.53 -13.66
CA HIS A 381 51.39 23.48 -14.64
C HIS A 381 51.38 22.23 -15.53
N GLU A 382 52.56 21.74 -15.93
CA GLU A 382 52.66 20.53 -16.77
C GLU A 382 52.15 19.28 -16.04
N LYS A 383 52.62 19.06 -14.79
CA LYS A 383 52.15 17.95 -13.96
C LYS A 383 50.68 18.06 -13.61
N ALA A 384 50.21 19.28 -13.33
CA ALA A 384 48.79 19.52 -13.10
C ALA A 384 47.95 19.11 -14.31
N ALA A 385 48.36 19.51 -15.52
CA ALA A 385 47.68 19.14 -16.76
C ALA A 385 47.67 17.62 -16.98
N ASP A 386 48.75 16.93 -16.66
CA ASP A 386 48.81 15.46 -16.80
C ASP A 386 47.89 14.74 -15.81
N GLU A 387 47.83 15.18 -14.55
CA GLU A 387 46.87 14.63 -13.59
C GLU A 387 45.42 14.90 -14.00
N PHE A 388 45.09 16.11 -14.48
CA PHE A 388 43.74 16.38 -15.00
C PHE A 388 43.37 15.53 -16.22
N LYS A 389 44.34 15.22 -17.11
CA LYS A 389 44.10 14.28 -18.23
C LYS A 389 43.78 12.88 -17.72
N LYS A 390 44.50 12.40 -16.69
CA LYS A 390 44.21 11.11 -16.03
C LYS A 390 42.80 11.10 -15.43
N ALA A 391 42.39 12.18 -14.74
CA ALA A 391 41.04 12.32 -14.20
C ALA A 391 39.96 12.23 -15.29
N LEU A 392 40.21 12.83 -16.46
CA LEU A 392 39.30 12.79 -17.61
C LEU A 392 39.36 11.48 -18.40
N LYS A 393 40.27 10.55 -18.04
CA LYS A 393 40.62 9.35 -18.83
C LYS A 393 40.90 9.69 -20.29
N ALA A 394 41.45 10.87 -20.51
CA ALA A 394 41.67 11.43 -21.82
C ALA A 394 43.06 11.02 -22.29
N ASP A 395 43.15 9.91 -23.04
CA ASP A 395 44.40 9.50 -23.71
C ASP A 395 44.86 10.50 -24.77
N LYS A 396 43.95 11.38 -25.21
CA LYS A 396 44.20 12.41 -26.23
C LYS A 396 43.59 13.74 -25.76
N PRO A 397 44.18 14.88 -26.15
CA PRO A 397 43.59 16.19 -25.87
C PRO A 397 42.13 16.20 -26.32
N LEU A 398 41.25 16.79 -25.50
CA LEU A 398 39.83 16.96 -25.79
C LEU A 398 39.69 17.78 -27.09
N LEU A 399 39.60 17.09 -28.22
CA LEU A 399 39.53 17.70 -29.53
C LEU A 399 38.07 17.64 -29.99
N VAL A 400 37.39 18.79 -29.97
CA VAL A 400 36.05 18.90 -30.56
C VAL A 400 36.21 18.86 -32.09
N PRO A 401 35.76 17.81 -32.78
CA PRO A 401 35.95 17.72 -34.22
C PRO A 401 35.05 18.73 -34.94
N PHE A 402 35.51 19.20 -36.09
CA PHE A 402 34.69 19.95 -37.02
C PHE A 402 33.84 18.97 -37.85
N CYS A 403 32.60 19.33 -38.16
CA CYS A 403 31.75 18.55 -39.05
C CYS A 403 31.14 19.44 -40.14
N CYS A 404 31.04 18.89 -41.36
CA CYS A 404 30.40 19.56 -42.49
C CYS A 404 28.88 19.48 -42.36
N THR A 405 28.19 20.62 -42.28
CA THR A 405 26.72 20.71 -42.19
C THR A 405 25.99 20.13 -43.41
N SER A 406 26.62 20.11 -44.57
CA SER A 406 25.99 19.63 -45.80
C SER A 406 26.03 18.11 -45.99
N CYS A 407 27.09 17.44 -45.54
CA CYS A 407 27.27 15.99 -45.77
C CYS A 407 27.64 15.17 -44.53
N GLY A 408 27.85 15.80 -43.38
CA GLY A 408 28.21 15.13 -42.13
C GLY A 408 29.68 14.71 -41.99
N TYR A 409 30.55 14.99 -42.98
CA TYR A 409 31.97 14.64 -42.90
C TYR A 409 32.66 15.31 -41.71
N THR A 410 33.36 14.53 -40.88
CA THR A 410 34.06 15.00 -39.67
C THR A 410 35.57 15.11 -39.90
N SER A 411 36.18 16.20 -39.43
CA SER A 411 37.62 16.50 -39.50
C SER A 411 38.14 16.98 -38.16
N LYS A 412 39.42 16.73 -37.88
CA LYS A 412 40.13 17.30 -36.72
C LYS A 412 40.55 18.75 -36.95
N ASP A 413 40.86 19.09 -38.19
CA ASP A 413 41.28 20.43 -38.60
C ASP A 413 40.14 21.16 -39.29
N TRP A 414 40.05 22.47 -39.07
CA TRP A 414 39.11 23.33 -39.76
C TRP A 414 39.56 23.58 -41.21
N ALA A 415 38.63 23.50 -42.15
CA ALA A 415 38.88 23.79 -43.56
C ALA A 415 37.75 24.62 -44.17
N GLY A 416 38.10 25.57 -45.03
CA GLY A 416 37.12 26.40 -45.75
C GLY A 416 36.28 25.64 -46.79
N ARG A 417 36.71 24.43 -47.20
CA ARG A 417 36.01 23.58 -48.18
C ARG A 417 35.97 22.13 -47.70
N CYS A 418 34.79 21.52 -47.71
CA CYS A 418 34.63 20.12 -47.32
C CYS A 418 35.41 19.19 -48.26
N PRO A 419 36.34 18.35 -47.76
CA PRO A 419 37.07 17.38 -48.59
C PRO A 419 36.14 16.37 -49.27
N SER A 420 35.04 16.01 -48.59
CA SER A 420 34.09 15.01 -49.05
C SER A 420 33.11 15.57 -50.09
N CYS A 421 32.25 16.53 -49.72
CA CYS A 421 31.22 17.06 -50.62
C CYS A 421 31.64 18.30 -51.43
N LYS A 422 32.86 18.81 -51.22
CA LYS A 422 33.42 19.97 -51.93
C LYS A 422 32.70 21.30 -51.71
N SER A 423 31.70 21.36 -50.84
CA SER A 423 30.98 22.58 -50.45
C SER A 423 31.84 23.51 -49.60
N TRP A 424 31.74 24.81 -49.83
CA TRP A 424 32.48 25.85 -49.11
C TRP A 424 31.76 26.31 -47.84
N ASN A 425 32.51 26.69 -46.82
CA ASN A 425 32.03 27.29 -45.56
C ASN A 425 30.97 26.46 -44.82
N THR A 426 31.15 25.13 -44.79
CA THR A 426 30.19 24.19 -44.21
C THR A 426 30.66 23.55 -42.92
N PHE A 427 31.93 23.70 -42.53
CA PHE A 427 32.44 23.12 -41.28
C PHE A 427 32.04 23.94 -40.06
N ILE A 428 31.40 23.29 -39.10
CA ILE A 428 31.07 23.83 -37.78
C ILE A 428 31.67 22.93 -36.68
N LEU A 429 31.89 23.47 -35.48
CA LEU A 429 32.28 22.68 -34.31
C LEU A 429 31.13 21.76 -33.90
N ASN A 430 31.41 20.47 -33.74
CA ASN A 430 30.40 19.50 -33.34
C ASN A 430 30.27 19.42 -31.81
N THR A 431 29.75 20.47 -31.18
CA THR A 431 29.63 20.57 -29.71
C THR A 431 28.40 19.87 -29.12
N HIS A 432 27.36 19.57 -29.94
CA HIS A 432 26.08 19.01 -29.49
C HIS A 432 25.54 17.88 -30.38
N GLU A 433 26.42 17.10 -31.03
CA GLU A 433 26.05 16.04 -31.99
C GLU A 433 25.14 16.49 -33.16
N ILE A 434 25.11 17.79 -33.47
CA ILE A 434 24.24 18.43 -34.47
C ILE A 434 24.36 17.76 -35.85
N CYS A 435 25.52 17.22 -36.17
CA CYS A 435 25.81 16.56 -37.44
C CYS A 435 25.35 15.09 -37.56
N LYS A 436 24.74 14.48 -36.52
CA LYS A 436 24.14 13.13 -36.63
C LYS A 436 22.72 13.11 -37.22
N ALA A 437 22.09 14.27 -37.44
CA ALA A 437 20.70 14.34 -37.89
C ALA A 437 20.56 14.51 -39.41
N ARG A 438 20.84 13.45 -40.18
CA ARG A 438 20.10 13.19 -41.43
C ARG A 438 20.06 11.68 -41.70
N LYS A 439 19.02 11.04 -41.14
CA LYS A 439 18.51 9.74 -41.63
C LYS A 439 18.23 9.87 -43.13
N ARG A 440 18.62 8.82 -43.87
CA ARG A 440 18.26 8.57 -45.27
C ARG A 440 16.83 9.03 -45.55
N GLN A 441 16.67 10.05 -46.41
CA GLN A 441 15.41 10.27 -47.11
C GLN A 441 15.47 9.47 -48.40
N SER A 442 14.50 8.56 -48.51
CA SER A 442 13.95 7.91 -49.69
C SER A 442 14.21 8.64 -51.01
N SER A 443 14.67 7.90 -52.01
CA SER A 443 14.37 8.16 -53.41
C SER A 443 13.86 6.85 -54.03
N SER A 444 12.56 6.90 -54.35
CA SER A 444 11.82 6.12 -55.33
C SER A 444 12.58 5.79 -56.60
#